data_AF-A0A523X7V0-F1
#
_entry.id   AF-A0A523X7V0-F1
#
_cell.length_a   1.000
_cell.length_b   1.000
_cell.length_c   1.000
_cell.angle_alpha   90.00
_cell.angle_beta   90.00
_cell.angle_gamma   90.00
#
_symmetry.space_group_name_H-M   'P 1'
#
loop_
_entity.id
_entity.type
_entity.pdbx_description
1 polymer ?
#
loop_
_entity_poly.entity_id
_entity_poly.type
_entity_poly.pdbx_seq_one_letter_code
_entity_poly.pdbx_strand_id
1 'polypeptide(L)'
;MAIFDYPVHYVPIPMISTFGQKLLAGLEYARSQGIDDNMFVVSSSDTPGITVEPINDFFEILDNYLDYDFIQSVVPEDVGKDVFSDHQRVVAKFKEITVFTGELYAMSEKGIRTGQKIIDETGSGRRRIRKENREKKSSALTPIIRIVRRKPRTWPLIIRFLLGRMKMAQAEKLLEIIGNVKVKAVIIHDAAFGMDIDLTDDYMKVKKYVSKIKNVPFTEGIS
;
A
#
# COMPACT_ATOMS: atom_id res chain seq x y z
N MET A 1 -2.97 29.18 1.00
CA MET A 1 -1.87 28.20 0.94
C MET A 1 -1.60 27.78 2.38
N ALA A 2 -1.63 26.49 2.71
CA ALA A 2 -1.31 26.06 4.06
C ALA A 2 0.17 26.40 4.36
N ILE A 3 0.45 26.94 5.55
CA ILE A 3 1.81 27.19 6.02
C ILE A 3 2.20 25.98 6.84
N PHE A 4 3.26 25.30 6.44
CA PHE A 4 3.83 24.16 7.16
C PHE A 4 5.08 24.62 7.91
N ASP A 5 5.24 24.13 9.13
CA ASP A 5 6.43 24.31 9.97
C ASP A 5 7.58 23.34 9.59
N TYR A 6 7.35 22.51 8.57
CA TYR A 6 8.31 21.61 7.96
C TYR A 6 8.42 21.85 6.45
N PRO A 7 9.56 21.51 5.83
CA PRO A 7 9.75 21.70 4.40
C PRO A 7 8.80 20.81 3.60
N VAL A 8 7.96 21.44 2.77
CA VAL A 8 7.08 20.75 1.83
C VAL A 8 7.53 21.05 0.41
N HIS A 9 7.84 20.00 -0.33
CA HIS A 9 8.32 20.08 -1.71
C HIS A 9 7.31 19.41 -2.65
N TYR A 10 7.01 20.09 -3.75
CA TYR A 10 6.15 19.54 -4.80
C TYR A 10 7.03 19.08 -5.96
N VAL A 11 7.02 17.77 -6.24
CA VAL A 11 7.75 17.19 -7.37
C VAL A 11 6.82 17.12 -8.58
N PRO A 12 7.00 17.96 -9.62
CA PRO A 12 6.13 17.96 -10.78
C PRO A 12 6.33 16.69 -11.61
N ILE A 13 5.25 15.99 -11.91
CA ILE A 13 5.27 14.80 -12.76
C ILE A 13 4.01 14.75 -13.64
N PRO A 14 4.08 14.27 -14.91
CA PRO A 14 2.90 14.14 -15.74
C PRO A 14 1.80 13.32 -15.07
N MET A 15 0.54 13.78 -15.18
CA MET A 15 -0.61 13.06 -14.60
C MET A 15 -0.76 11.61 -15.11
N ILE A 16 -0.28 11.36 -16.32
CA ILE A 16 -0.32 10.04 -16.95
C ILE A 16 0.64 9.02 -16.33
N SER A 17 1.61 9.46 -15.52
CA SER A 17 2.64 8.61 -14.94
C SER A 17 2.07 7.51 -14.06
N THR A 18 2.73 6.34 -14.11
CA THR A 18 2.42 5.19 -13.25
C THR A 18 2.81 5.49 -11.81
N PHE A 19 2.29 4.68 -10.90
CA PHE A 19 2.66 4.80 -9.49
C PHE A 19 4.17 4.61 -9.26
N GLY A 20 4.78 3.61 -9.92
CA GLY A 20 6.23 3.39 -9.84
C GLY A 20 7.06 4.57 -10.36
N GLN A 21 6.61 5.25 -11.42
CA GLN A 21 7.26 6.47 -11.93
C GLN A 21 7.18 7.63 -10.93
N LYS A 22 6.07 7.77 -10.18
CA LYS A 22 5.94 8.78 -9.14
C LYS A 22 6.91 8.53 -7.98
N LEU A 23 7.04 7.28 -7.53
CA LEU A 23 8.01 6.90 -6.50
C LEU A 23 9.44 7.19 -6.94
N LEU A 24 9.80 6.83 -8.17
CA LEU A 24 11.13 7.09 -8.70
C LEU A 24 11.43 8.59 -8.76
N ALA A 25 10.48 9.42 -9.22
CA ALA A 25 10.66 10.86 -9.26
C ALA A 25 10.85 11.48 -7.87
N GLY A 26 10.12 10.99 -6.85
CA GLY A 26 10.32 11.39 -5.47
C GLY A 26 11.71 11.02 -4.93
N LEU A 27 12.18 9.81 -5.22
CA LEU A 27 13.52 9.36 -4.85
C LEU A 27 14.62 10.20 -5.52
N GLU A 28 14.52 10.42 -6.83
CA GLU A 28 15.49 11.22 -7.59
C GLU A 28 15.53 12.66 -7.08
N TYR A 29 14.36 13.22 -6.74
CA TYR A 29 14.28 14.53 -6.11
C TYR A 29 14.98 14.56 -4.76
N ALA A 30 14.70 13.61 -3.87
CA ALA A 30 15.36 13.54 -2.55
C ALA A 30 16.88 13.47 -2.68
N ARG A 31 17.40 12.62 -3.59
CA ARG A 31 18.84 12.54 -3.89
C ARG A 31 19.41 13.87 -4.41
N SER A 32 18.67 14.59 -5.26
CA SER A 32 19.09 15.91 -5.75
C SER A 32 19.19 16.97 -4.64
N GLN A 33 18.46 16.78 -3.53
CA GLN A 33 18.55 17.62 -2.34
C GLN A 33 19.64 17.16 -1.35
N GLY A 34 20.42 16.14 -1.70
CA GLY A 34 21.45 15.56 -0.82
C GLY A 34 20.90 14.69 0.31
N ILE A 35 19.63 14.28 0.23
CA ILE A 35 19.03 13.36 1.20
C ILE A 35 19.50 11.94 0.86
N ASP A 36 20.40 11.40 1.68
CA ASP A 36 21.00 10.07 1.49
C ASP A 36 20.41 9.01 2.45
N ASP A 37 19.09 9.07 2.67
CA ASP A 37 18.42 8.07 3.52
C ASP A 37 18.33 6.71 2.82
N ASN A 38 18.39 5.65 3.63
CA ASN A 38 18.26 4.27 3.19
C ASN A 38 16.81 3.83 2.97
N MET A 39 15.85 4.53 3.60
CA MET A 39 14.45 4.14 3.66
C MET A 39 13.55 5.36 3.46
N PHE A 40 12.54 5.21 2.62
CA PHE A 40 11.55 6.24 2.34
C PHE A 40 10.17 5.75 2.76
N VAL A 41 9.47 6.52 3.59
CA VAL A 41 8.07 6.25 3.92
C VAL A 41 7.17 6.90 2.88
N VAL A 42 6.23 6.12 2.36
CA VAL A 42 5.26 6.52 1.36
C VAL A 42 3.88 6.40 1.98
N SER A 43 3.08 7.46 1.84
CA SER A 43 1.67 7.47 2.19
C SER A 43 0.84 7.85 0.96
N SER A 44 -0.34 7.24 0.81
CA SER A 44 -1.39 7.81 -0.01
C SER A 44 -1.98 9.07 0.65
N SER A 45 -2.65 9.93 -0.12
CA SER A 45 -3.15 11.23 0.36
C SER A 45 -4.65 11.24 0.66
N ASP A 46 -5.33 10.12 0.43
CA ASP A 46 -6.77 9.91 0.54
C ASP A 46 -7.16 9.20 1.85
N THR A 47 -6.33 9.31 2.88
CA THR A 47 -6.43 8.55 4.13
C THR A 47 -6.56 9.46 5.36
N PRO A 48 -7.61 10.31 5.41
CA PRO A 48 -7.70 11.36 6.42
C PRO A 48 -7.99 10.85 7.83
N GLY A 49 -8.32 9.57 7.99
CA GLY A 49 -8.57 8.94 9.28
C GLY A 49 -7.30 8.69 10.09
N ILE A 50 -6.14 8.61 9.45
CA ILE A 50 -4.87 8.32 10.14
C ILE A 50 -4.55 9.44 11.13
N THR A 51 -4.14 9.02 12.33
CA THR A 51 -3.70 9.90 13.44
C THR A 51 -2.19 9.77 13.65
N VAL A 52 -1.62 10.68 14.46
CA VAL A 52 -0.17 10.74 14.71
C VAL A 52 0.34 9.51 15.46
N GLU A 53 -0.44 8.97 16.40
CA GLU A 53 -0.03 7.85 17.24
C GLU A 53 0.25 6.56 16.42
N PRO A 54 -0.67 6.05 15.57
CA PRO A 54 -0.37 4.93 14.66
C PRO A 54 0.77 5.18 13.67
N ILE A 55 0.98 6.45 13.28
CA ILE A 55 2.14 6.82 12.44
C ILE A 55 3.42 6.61 13.24
N ASN A 56 3.49 7.09 14.47
CA ASN A 56 4.64 6.90 15.34
C ASN A 56 4.88 5.41 15.64
N ASP A 57 3.84 4.64 15.93
CA ASP A 57 3.94 3.18 16.11
C ASP A 57 4.56 2.51 14.88
N PHE A 58 4.15 2.92 13.67
CA PHE A 58 4.74 2.42 12.44
C PHE A 58 6.23 2.75 12.37
N PHE A 59 6.63 4.01 12.65
CA PHE A 59 8.04 4.42 12.67
C PHE A 59 8.88 3.67 13.73
N GLU A 60 8.36 3.48 14.94
CA GLU A 60 9.04 2.69 15.99
C GLU A 60 9.26 1.24 15.55
N ILE A 61 8.28 0.66 14.83
CA ILE A 61 8.44 -0.69 14.27
C ILE A 61 9.49 -0.70 13.15
N LEU A 62 9.53 0.34 12.30
CA LEU A 62 10.49 0.45 11.19
C LEU A 62 11.96 0.38 11.64
N ASP A 63 12.28 0.90 12.82
CA ASP A 63 13.64 0.87 13.37
C ASP A 63 14.21 -0.56 13.48
N ASN A 64 13.34 -1.56 13.63
CA ASN A 64 13.73 -2.98 13.70
C ASN A 64 13.99 -3.61 12.32
N TYR A 65 13.70 -2.90 11.24
CA TYR A 65 13.67 -3.45 9.88
C TYR A 65 14.35 -2.52 8.86
N LEU A 66 15.24 -1.62 9.28
CA LEU A 66 15.94 -0.70 8.37
C LEU A 66 16.79 -1.39 7.29
N ASP A 67 17.14 -2.67 7.48
CA ASP A 67 17.85 -3.48 6.50
C ASP A 67 16.93 -4.17 5.47
N TYR A 68 15.62 -3.94 5.54
CA TYR A 68 14.63 -4.43 4.58
C TYR A 68 14.48 -3.49 3.38
N ASP A 69 14.01 -4.04 2.26
CA ASP A 69 13.84 -3.28 1.03
C ASP A 69 12.40 -2.81 0.82
N PHE A 70 11.42 -3.52 1.40
CA PHE A 70 10.01 -3.19 1.33
C PHE A 70 9.28 -3.62 2.60
N ILE A 71 8.65 -2.67 3.28
CA ILE A 71 7.90 -2.88 4.51
C ILE A 71 6.48 -2.39 4.29
N GLN A 72 5.52 -3.30 4.24
CA GLN A 72 4.10 -2.99 4.04
C GLN A 72 3.37 -3.01 5.37
N SER A 73 2.69 -1.91 5.72
CA SER A 73 1.73 -1.97 6.82
C SER A 73 0.51 -2.81 6.42
N VAL A 74 -0.01 -3.59 7.36
CA VAL A 74 -1.21 -4.39 7.20
C VAL A 74 -2.09 -4.22 8.42
N VAL A 75 -3.40 -4.17 8.20
CA VAL A 75 -4.39 -3.99 9.26
C VAL A 75 -5.20 -5.29 9.39
N PRO A 76 -5.37 -5.84 10.61
CA PRO A 76 -6.24 -6.98 10.84
C PRO A 76 -7.69 -6.70 10.41
N GLU A 77 -8.34 -7.68 9.78
CA GLU A 77 -9.71 -7.52 9.26
C GLU A 77 -10.73 -7.27 10.37
N ASP A 78 -10.56 -7.88 11.54
CA ASP A 78 -11.37 -7.67 12.74
C ASP A 78 -11.29 -6.21 13.24
N VAL A 79 -10.07 -5.67 13.35
CA VAL A 79 -9.86 -4.25 13.69
C VAL A 79 -10.58 -3.32 12.72
N GLY A 80 -10.51 -3.62 11.41
CA GLY A 80 -11.23 -2.86 10.39
C GLY A 80 -12.75 -2.95 10.53
N LYS A 81 -13.29 -4.16 10.77
CA LYS A 81 -14.74 -4.42 10.89
C LYS A 81 -15.36 -3.81 12.13
N ASP A 82 -14.63 -3.71 13.23
CA ASP A 82 -15.12 -3.10 14.47
C ASP A 82 -15.46 -1.62 14.29
N VAL A 83 -14.78 -0.95 13.35
CA VAL A 83 -14.99 0.47 13.04
C VAL A 83 -15.84 0.64 11.78
N PHE A 84 -15.63 -0.19 10.76
CA PHE A 84 -16.21 -0.09 9.44
C PHE A 84 -16.84 -1.42 9.00
N SER A 85 -17.88 -1.86 9.73
CA SER A 85 -18.54 -3.17 9.54
C SER A 85 -18.97 -3.48 8.10
N ASP A 86 -19.37 -2.45 7.36
CA ASP A 86 -19.95 -2.58 6.02
C ASP A 86 -18.94 -2.26 4.90
N HIS A 87 -17.67 -2.03 5.23
CA HIS A 87 -16.66 -1.68 4.24
C HIS A 87 -15.99 -2.94 3.67
N GLN A 88 -16.01 -3.07 2.34
CA GLN A 88 -15.52 -4.26 1.64
C GLN A 88 -14.07 -4.07 1.18
N ARG A 89 -13.10 -4.35 2.05
CA ARG A 89 -11.69 -4.42 1.64
C ARG A 89 -11.39 -5.76 0.96
N VAL A 90 -10.45 -5.72 0.02
CA VAL A 90 -9.79 -6.95 -0.45
C VAL A 90 -8.84 -7.42 0.64
N VAL A 91 -9.15 -8.58 1.23
CA VAL A 91 -8.35 -9.17 2.31
C VAL A 91 -7.46 -10.29 1.81
N ALA A 92 -6.29 -10.42 2.43
CA ALA A 92 -5.44 -11.59 2.35
C ALA A 92 -5.68 -12.47 3.57
N LYS A 93 -6.09 -13.72 3.32
CA LYS A 93 -6.32 -14.72 4.37
C LYS A 93 -5.07 -15.57 4.57
N PHE A 94 -4.44 -15.42 5.73
CA PHE A 94 -3.36 -16.28 6.18
C PHE A 94 -3.87 -17.24 7.26
N LYS A 95 -3.10 -18.30 7.54
CA LYS A 95 -3.48 -19.33 8.51
C LYS A 95 -3.74 -18.73 9.91
N GLU A 96 -2.95 -17.74 10.30
CA GLU A 96 -2.97 -17.11 11.61
C GLU A 96 -3.76 -15.81 11.68
N ILE A 97 -3.98 -15.12 10.56
CA ILE A 97 -4.60 -13.79 10.54
C ILE A 97 -5.20 -13.49 9.16
N THR A 98 -6.28 -12.73 9.15
CA THR A 98 -6.80 -12.10 7.93
C THR A 98 -6.50 -10.61 7.99
N VAL A 99 -5.87 -10.06 6.96
CA VAL A 99 -5.43 -8.66 6.94
C VAL A 99 -5.77 -8.00 5.60
N PHE A 100 -5.85 -6.68 5.60
CA PHE A 100 -5.83 -5.86 4.38
C PHE A 100 -4.64 -4.91 4.41
N THR A 101 -4.29 -4.35 3.26
CA THR A 101 -3.15 -3.41 3.15
C THR A 101 -3.47 -2.09 3.82
N GLY A 102 -2.53 -1.62 4.62
CA GLY A 102 -2.49 -0.24 5.09
C GLY A 102 -1.90 0.70 4.04
N GLU A 103 -2.02 1.98 4.33
CA GLU A 103 -1.81 3.07 3.38
C GLU A 103 -0.45 3.76 3.52
N LEU A 104 0.27 3.47 4.61
CA LEU A 104 1.68 3.77 4.76
C LEU A 104 2.53 2.52 4.54
N TYR A 105 3.65 2.67 3.86
CA TYR A 105 4.65 1.64 3.73
C TYR A 105 6.02 2.28 3.55
N ALA A 106 7.08 1.50 3.75
CA ALA A 106 8.44 1.97 3.61
C ALA A 106 9.19 1.18 2.54
N MET A 107 10.06 1.86 1.80
CA MET A 107 10.85 1.25 0.73
C MET A 107 12.28 1.75 0.76
N SER A 108 13.25 0.86 0.58
CA SER A 108 14.60 1.24 0.22
C SER A 108 14.67 1.73 -1.23
N GLU A 109 15.74 2.39 -1.62
CA GLU A 109 15.98 2.72 -3.03
C GLU A 109 15.91 1.48 -3.94
N LYS A 110 16.50 0.37 -3.49
CA LYS A 110 16.43 -0.91 -4.21
C LYS A 110 15.00 -1.42 -4.29
N GLY A 111 14.22 -1.28 -3.21
CA GLY A 111 12.79 -1.55 -3.16
C GLY A 111 12.01 -0.75 -4.20
N ILE A 112 12.20 0.58 -4.24
CA ILE A 112 11.53 1.50 -5.17
C ILE A 112 11.81 1.11 -6.62
N ARG A 113 13.08 0.93 -6.99
CA ARG A 113 13.49 0.58 -8.36
C ARG A 113 12.97 -0.80 -8.78
N THR A 114 12.99 -1.76 -7.87
CA THR A 114 12.43 -3.10 -8.10
C THR A 114 10.91 -3.04 -8.26
N GLY A 115 10.24 -2.30 -7.39
CA GLY A 115 8.79 -2.10 -7.41
C GLY A 115 8.33 -1.45 -8.70
N GLN A 116 9.01 -0.39 -9.15
CA GLN A 116 8.76 0.24 -10.45
C GLN A 116 8.86 -0.78 -11.59
N LYS A 117 9.94 -1.57 -11.65
CA LYS A 117 10.11 -2.59 -12.69
C LYS A 117 8.95 -3.60 -12.70
N ILE A 118 8.54 -4.09 -11.53
CA ILE A 118 7.40 -5.01 -11.41
C ILE A 118 6.10 -4.32 -11.85
N ILE A 119 5.87 -3.07 -11.42
CA ILE A 119 4.69 -2.28 -11.78
C ILE A 119 4.67 -2.00 -13.27
N ASP A 120 5.78 -1.73 -13.93
CA ASP A 120 5.79 -1.45 -15.37
C ASP A 120 5.60 -2.76 -16.18
N GLU A 121 6.19 -3.87 -15.72
CA GLU A 121 6.00 -5.21 -16.29
C GLU A 121 4.54 -5.73 -16.12
N THR A 122 3.83 -5.32 -15.08
CA THR A 122 2.44 -5.77 -14.78
C THR A 122 1.37 -4.74 -15.14
N GLY A 123 1.70 -3.46 -15.05
CA GLY A 123 0.82 -2.28 -15.04
C GLY A 123 0.73 -1.56 -16.37
N SER A 124 1.60 -1.88 -17.35
CA SER A 124 1.38 -1.59 -18.77
C SER A 124 0.01 -2.09 -19.27
N GLY A 125 -0.66 -2.94 -18.50
CA GLY A 125 -2.06 -3.31 -18.65
C GLY A 125 -3.10 -2.35 -18.05
N ARG A 126 -3.04 -1.86 -16.81
CA ARG A 126 -4.26 -1.37 -16.12
C ARG A 126 -4.91 -0.10 -16.72
N ARG A 127 -4.13 0.89 -17.17
CA ARG A 127 -4.68 2.11 -17.84
C ARG A 127 -4.94 1.88 -19.33
N ARG A 128 -4.12 1.07 -20.00
CA ARG A 128 -4.26 0.77 -21.43
C ARG A 128 -5.38 -0.23 -21.71
N ILE A 129 -5.54 -1.26 -20.86
CA ILE A 129 -6.67 -2.21 -20.86
C ILE A 129 -7.99 -1.49 -20.56
N ARG A 130 -8.02 -0.48 -19.67
CA ARG A 130 -9.24 0.30 -19.42
C ARG A 130 -9.67 1.16 -20.62
N LYS A 131 -8.74 1.62 -21.47
CA LYS A 131 -9.05 2.37 -22.71
C LYS A 131 -9.26 1.48 -23.94
N GLU A 132 -8.52 0.39 -24.10
CA GLU A 132 -8.56 -0.48 -25.29
C GLU A 132 -9.47 -1.71 -25.13
N ASN A 133 -9.77 -2.19 -23.91
CA ASN A 133 -10.48 -3.46 -23.69
C ASN A 133 -11.80 -3.29 -22.92
N ARG A 134 -12.67 -2.38 -23.35
CA ARG A 134 -14.10 -2.45 -22.97
C ARG A 134 -14.77 -3.77 -23.42
N GLU A 135 -14.11 -4.55 -24.29
CA GLU A 135 -14.66 -5.79 -24.86
C GLU A 135 -13.93 -7.09 -24.47
N LYS A 136 -12.74 -7.04 -23.84
CA LYS A 136 -11.99 -8.27 -23.47
C LYS A 136 -11.78 -8.36 -21.97
N LYS A 137 -12.50 -9.29 -21.34
CA LYS A 137 -12.33 -9.76 -19.95
C LYS A 137 -10.95 -10.39 -19.75
N SER A 138 -9.89 -9.58 -19.78
CA SER A 138 -8.56 -10.00 -19.34
C SER A 138 -8.59 -10.18 -17.83
N SER A 139 -8.57 -11.42 -17.36
CA SER A 139 -8.58 -11.72 -15.93
C SER A 139 -7.36 -11.10 -15.24
N ALA A 140 -7.56 -10.51 -14.06
CA ALA A 140 -6.51 -9.92 -13.23
C ALA A 140 -5.36 -10.89 -12.88
N LEU A 141 -5.54 -12.19 -13.19
CA LEU A 141 -4.60 -13.27 -12.95
C LEU A 141 -3.50 -13.40 -14.00
N THR A 142 -3.68 -12.87 -15.21
CA THR A 142 -2.71 -13.07 -16.32
C THR A 142 -1.31 -12.49 -16.00
N PRO A 143 -1.17 -11.29 -15.41
CA PRO A 143 0.13 -10.75 -15.02
C PRO A 143 0.80 -11.59 -13.92
N ILE A 144 0.01 -12.05 -12.94
CA ILE A 144 0.51 -12.90 -11.84
C ILE A 144 1.01 -14.23 -12.38
N ILE A 145 0.24 -14.89 -13.25
CA ILE A 145 0.64 -16.15 -13.89
C ILE A 145 1.94 -15.97 -14.69
N ARG A 146 2.13 -14.84 -15.38
CA ARG A 146 3.35 -14.56 -16.14
C ARG A 146 4.57 -14.41 -15.22
N ILE A 147 4.44 -13.71 -14.09
CA ILE A 147 5.51 -13.58 -13.08
C ILE A 147 5.85 -14.94 -12.48
N VAL A 148 4.83 -15.69 -12.07
CA VAL A 148 4.96 -16.97 -11.39
C VAL A 148 5.57 -18.03 -12.29
N ARG A 149 5.23 -18.04 -13.60
CA ARG A 149 5.84 -18.93 -14.59
C ARG A 149 7.36 -18.78 -14.69
N ARG A 150 7.90 -17.59 -14.46
CA ARG A 150 9.35 -17.34 -14.49
C ARG A 150 10.09 -17.85 -13.24
N LYS A 151 9.37 -18.15 -12.15
CA LYS A 151 9.97 -18.56 -10.87
C LYS A 151 9.26 -19.81 -10.33
N PRO A 152 9.51 -21.01 -10.88
CA PRO A 152 8.76 -22.21 -10.53
C PRO A 152 8.84 -22.58 -9.03
N ARG A 153 9.88 -22.11 -8.32
CA ARG A 153 10.01 -22.26 -6.87
C ARG A 153 8.87 -21.60 -6.07
N THR A 154 8.08 -20.69 -6.66
CA THR A 154 6.96 -20.03 -5.98
C THR A 154 5.66 -20.81 -6.02
N TRP A 155 5.51 -21.80 -6.92
CA TRP A 155 4.25 -22.56 -7.08
C TRP A 155 3.75 -23.22 -5.79
N PRO A 156 4.59 -23.90 -4.98
CA PRO A 156 4.12 -24.50 -3.73
C PRO A 156 3.56 -23.48 -2.74
N LEU A 157 4.12 -22.26 -2.68
CA LEU A 157 3.66 -21.19 -1.80
C LEU A 157 2.31 -20.63 -2.28
N ILE A 158 2.14 -20.44 -3.58
CA ILE A 158 0.89 -19.95 -4.17
C ILE A 158 -0.23 -20.96 -3.97
N ILE A 159 0.04 -22.26 -4.17
CA ILE A 159 -0.95 -23.31 -3.89
C ILE A 159 -1.33 -23.31 -2.41
N ARG A 160 -0.36 -23.15 -1.50
CA ARG A 160 -0.66 -23.02 -0.05
C ARG A 160 -1.54 -21.82 0.25
N PHE A 161 -1.33 -20.68 -0.43
CA PHE A 161 -2.17 -19.49 -0.27
C PHE A 161 -3.61 -19.75 -0.72
N LEU A 162 -3.78 -20.32 -1.92
CA LEU A 162 -5.10 -20.66 -2.47
C LEU A 162 -5.85 -21.68 -1.60
N LEU A 163 -5.13 -22.57 -0.91
CA LEU A 163 -5.69 -23.52 0.05
C LEU A 163 -5.92 -22.93 1.46
N GLY A 164 -5.63 -21.64 1.69
CA GLY A 164 -5.76 -21.00 3.00
C GLY A 164 -4.77 -21.51 4.06
N ARG A 165 -3.66 -22.12 3.63
CA ARG A 165 -2.65 -22.75 4.51
C ARG A 165 -1.36 -21.93 4.63
N MET A 166 -1.27 -20.79 3.95
CA MET A 166 -0.08 -19.96 3.94
C MET A 166 -0.01 -19.10 5.20
N LYS A 167 1.18 -19.06 5.83
CA LYS A 167 1.49 -18.10 6.90
C LYS A 167 1.95 -16.76 6.32
N MET A 168 1.81 -15.67 7.06
CA MET A 168 2.28 -14.34 6.64
C MET A 168 3.78 -14.33 6.34
N ALA A 169 4.60 -14.98 7.17
CA ALA A 169 6.04 -15.13 6.92
C ALA A 169 6.37 -15.87 5.61
N GLN A 170 5.50 -16.78 5.16
CA GLN A 170 5.65 -17.44 3.86
C GLN A 170 5.25 -16.52 2.70
N ALA A 171 4.28 -15.62 2.92
CA ALA A 171 3.91 -14.58 1.98
C ALA A 171 5.05 -13.57 1.78
N GLU A 172 5.68 -13.13 2.88
CA GLU A 172 6.90 -12.32 2.86
C GLU A 172 7.97 -13.02 2.01
N LYS A 173 8.30 -14.28 2.32
CA LYS A 173 9.28 -15.07 1.55
C LYS A 173 8.93 -15.20 0.06
N LEU A 174 7.64 -15.35 -0.27
CA LEU A 174 7.18 -15.40 -1.65
C LEU A 174 7.49 -14.09 -2.39
N LEU A 175 7.18 -12.95 -1.76
CA LEU A 175 7.48 -11.63 -2.32
C LEU A 175 8.99 -11.39 -2.43
N GLU A 176 9.78 -11.84 -1.45
CA GLU A 176 11.24 -11.78 -1.54
C GLU A 176 11.78 -12.55 -2.74
N ILE A 177 11.26 -13.76 -2.99
CA ILE A 177 11.65 -14.55 -4.15
C ILE A 177 11.24 -13.85 -5.44
N ILE A 178 10.07 -13.23 -5.50
CA ILE A 178 9.55 -12.53 -6.69
C ILE A 178 10.36 -11.27 -6.99
N GLY A 179 10.60 -10.43 -5.99
CA GLY A 179 11.26 -9.15 -6.17
C GLY A 179 12.79 -9.19 -6.00
N ASN A 180 13.36 -10.26 -5.47
CA ASN A 180 14.77 -10.30 -5.06
C ASN A 180 15.14 -9.15 -4.08
N VAL A 181 14.21 -8.88 -3.16
CA VAL A 181 14.25 -7.82 -2.15
C VAL A 181 13.87 -8.40 -0.80
N LYS A 182 14.33 -7.83 0.31
CA LYS A 182 13.86 -8.21 1.64
C LYS A 182 12.49 -7.59 1.92
N VAL A 183 11.52 -8.39 2.35
CA VAL A 183 10.12 -7.95 2.50
C VAL A 183 9.60 -8.22 3.90
N LYS A 184 8.93 -7.23 4.49
CA LYS A 184 8.27 -7.36 5.80
C LYS A 184 6.84 -6.86 5.74
N ALA A 185 5.92 -7.58 6.39
CA ALA A 185 4.61 -7.08 6.74
C ALA A 185 4.62 -6.66 8.22
N VAL A 186 4.14 -5.44 8.49
CA VAL A 186 4.01 -4.88 9.84
C VAL A 186 2.53 -4.74 10.17
N ILE A 187 2.11 -5.36 11.27
CA ILE A 187 0.71 -5.30 11.71
C ILE A 187 0.48 -3.99 12.46
N ILE A 188 -0.49 -3.20 12.01
CA ILE A 188 -0.94 -1.98 12.68
C ILE A 188 -2.37 -2.20 13.16
N HIS A 189 -2.61 -1.99 14.46
CA HIS A 189 -3.90 -2.20 15.11
C HIS A 189 -4.77 -0.92 15.11
N ASP A 190 -4.75 -0.19 14.00
CA ASP A 190 -5.59 0.98 13.78
C ASP A 190 -6.36 0.83 12.46
N ALA A 191 -7.69 0.89 12.54
CA ALA A 191 -8.55 0.70 11.39
C ALA A 191 -8.34 1.78 10.33
N ALA A 192 -8.08 3.02 10.73
CA ALA A 192 -7.92 4.14 9.82
C ALA A 192 -6.65 4.04 8.98
N PHE A 193 -5.65 3.29 9.46
CA PHE A 193 -4.40 3.04 8.75
C PHE A 193 -4.57 2.31 7.40
N GLY A 194 -5.69 1.64 7.19
CA GLY A 194 -5.99 0.96 5.92
C GLY A 194 -7.29 1.43 5.27
N MET A 195 -7.74 2.65 5.58
CA MET A 195 -8.98 3.22 5.05
C MET A 195 -8.68 4.44 4.21
N ASP A 196 -8.88 4.30 2.90
CA ASP A 196 -8.85 5.34 1.90
C ASP A 196 -10.27 5.86 1.60
N ILE A 197 -10.35 6.96 0.87
CA ILE A 197 -11.60 7.51 0.35
C ILE A 197 -11.61 7.33 -1.17
N ASP A 198 -12.18 6.21 -1.62
CA ASP A 198 -12.36 5.90 -3.04
C ASP A 198 -13.77 6.26 -3.55
N LEU A 199 -14.81 5.93 -2.78
CA LEU A 199 -16.21 6.12 -3.17
C LEU A 199 -16.92 7.15 -2.29
N THR A 200 -18.03 7.70 -2.79
CA THR A 200 -18.88 8.64 -2.04
C THR A 200 -19.40 8.04 -0.74
N ASP A 201 -19.71 6.74 -0.72
CA ASP A 201 -20.14 6.04 0.48
C ASP A 201 -19.02 5.94 1.53
N ASP A 202 -17.76 5.82 1.09
CA ASP A 202 -16.60 5.81 1.97
C ASP A 202 -16.37 7.19 2.57
N TYR A 203 -16.59 8.26 1.79
CA TYR A 203 -16.48 9.63 2.28
C TYR A 203 -17.37 9.88 3.50
N MET A 204 -18.64 9.47 3.48
CA MET A 204 -19.54 9.71 4.62
C MET A 204 -19.11 8.93 5.88
N LYS A 205 -18.67 7.67 5.70
CA LYS A 205 -18.18 6.83 6.79
C LYS A 205 -16.90 7.41 7.40
N VAL A 206 -15.93 7.73 6.56
CA VAL A 206 -14.65 8.31 6.97
C VAL A 206 -14.87 9.70 7.57
N LYS A 207 -15.76 10.54 7.01
CA LYS A 207 -16.10 11.84 7.58
C LYS A 207 -16.66 11.70 9.00
N LYS A 208 -17.62 10.80 9.22
CA LYS A 208 -18.19 10.53 10.56
C LYS A 208 -17.11 10.06 11.53
N TYR A 209 -16.23 9.16 11.08
CA TYR A 209 -15.11 8.67 11.88
C TYR A 209 -14.14 9.80 12.24
N VAL A 210 -13.66 10.56 11.24
CA VAL A 210 -12.75 11.70 11.40
C VAL A 210 -13.34 12.77 12.33
N SER A 211 -14.61 13.13 12.17
CA SER A 211 -15.30 14.05 13.07
C SER A 211 -15.24 13.59 14.54
N LYS A 212 -15.43 12.29 14.78
CA LYS A 212 -15.36 11.70 16.13
C LYS A 212 -13.93 11.72 16.68
N ILE A 213 -12.95 11.26 15.92
CA ILE A 213 -11.57 11.10 16.42
C ILE A 213 -10.80 12.42 16.50
N LYS A 214 -11.12 13.40 15.64
CA LYS A 214 -10.45 14.71 15.59
C LYS A 214 -11.25 15.83 16.28
N ASN A 215 -12.36 15.49 16.94
CA ASN A 215 -13.26 16.44 17.60
C ASN A 215 -13.72 17.60 16.68
N VAL A 216 -14.02 17.28 15.42
CA VAL A 216 -14.51 18.25 14.43
C VAL A 216 -16.03 18.08 14.27
N PRO A 217 -16.84 19.16 14.29
CA PRO A 217 -18.28 19.06 14.12
C PRO A 217 -18.66 18.28 12.87
N PHE A 218 -19.53 17.29 13.01
CA PHE A 218 -20.09 16.57 11.88
C PHE A 218 -21.25 17.38 11.30
N THR A 219 -21.09 17.89 10.09
CA THR A 219 -22.17 18.50 9.32
C THR A 219 -22.67 17.51 8.26
N GLU A 220 -23.92 17.08 8.40
CA GLU A 220 -24.60 16.30 7.37
C GLU A 220 -24.90 17.23 6.18
N GLY A 221 -24.31 16.94 5.01
CA GLY A 221 -24.57 17.67 3.78
C GLY A 221 -23.80 18.99 3.60
N ILE A 222 -22.62 18.92 2.97
CA ILE A 222 -22.14 19.93 2.02
C ILE A 222 -21.34 19.15 0.96
N SER A 223 -21.86 19.12 -0.27
CA SER A 223 -21.18 18.70 -1.50
C SER A 223 -20.39 19.85 -2.08
#